data_AF-A0A7S0UBX7-F1
#
_entry.id   AF-A0A7S0UBX7-F1
#
_cell.length_a   1.000
_cell.length_b   1.000
_cell.length_c   1.000
_cell.angle_alpha   90.00
_cell.angle_beta   90.00
_cell.angle_gamma   90.00
#
_symmetry.space_group_name_H-M   'P 1'
#
loop_
_entity.id
_entity.type
_entity.pdbx_description
1 polymer ?
#
loop_
_entity_poly.entity_id
_entity_poly.type
_entity_poly.pdbx_seq_one_letter_code
_entity_poly.pdbx_strand_id
1 'polypeptide(L)'
;GRFFNRSALPRFVTIFPRHRTPNPCPRTTALLLRGLRQSTLPQRASFFSRSGGGAGGDGYKSFKEDKWSDQRDSQSVRLAVNLFIIVLPGSFILYWAAHLDRSPYTGRLRMIDMPVAQEQAMGRVVYQRILSQAPVLAQSHASSQLVTRVGQRIAKASGESLPWEFVVVDSPQVNAMCLPGGKVVVFSGLLRLFDHNEEAVAVVLAHECAHAVARHSAEQMGFLRMILAVEWMLHVFFQVPFVTNWVTSFAFQLPFSRNLEL
;
A
#
# COMPACT_ATOMS: atom_id res chain seq x y z
N GLY A 1 -6.15 20.83 56.64
CA GLY A 1 -7.02 21.99 56.44
C GLY A 1 -6.70 22.62 55.11
N ARG A 2 -7.75 22.91 54.31
CA ARG A 2 -7.94 24.05 53.38
C ARG A 2 -6.78 24.39 52.40
N PHE A 3 -6.94 24.70 51.11
CA PHE A 3 -8.05 24.78 50.13
C PHE A 3 -7.41 25.40 48.84
N PHE A 4 -8.10 25.29 47.69
CA PHE A 4 -7.93 26.03 46.41
C PHE A 4 -6.77 25.61 45.48
N ASN A 5 -6.96 25.01 44.29
CA ASN A 5 -7.82 25.24 43.10
C ASN A 5 -7.34 26.37 42.16
N ARG A 6 -6.98 26.01 40.92
CA ARG A 6 -7.12 26.74 39.63
C ARG A 6 -6.71 25.76 38.51
N SER A 7 -7.59 25.21 37.67
CA SER A 7 -8.33 25.81 36.54
C SER A 7 -7.44 26.53 35.51
N ALA A 8 -7.10 25.87 34.40
CA ALA A 8 -6.93 26.47 33.06
C ALA A 8 -6.54 25.40 32.01
N LEU A 9 -7.53 24.87 31.29
CA LEU A 9 -7.34 24.29 29.95
C LEU A 9 -8.41 24.90 29.03
N PRO A 10 -8.05 25.52 27.89
CA PRO A 10 -9.02 26.13 27.00
C PRO A 10 -9.76 25.08 26.17
N ARG A 11 -11.10 25.13 26.25
CA ARG A 11 -12.03 24.43 25.34
C ARG A 11 -12.00 25.11 23.97
N PHE A 12 -11.63 24.37 22.93
CA PHE A 12 -12.01 24.72 21.57
C PHE A 12 -13.35 24.07 21.25
N VAL A 13 -14.34 24.93 21.00
CA VAL A 13 -15.69 24.61 20.55
C VAL A 13 -15.64 24.51 19.03
N THR A 14 -16.06 23.38 18.46
CA THR A 14 -16.41 23.29 17.04
C THR A 14 -17.85 22.82 16.92
N ILE A 15 -18.66 23.72 16.37
CA ILE A 15 -20.09 23.61 16.12
C ILE A 15 -20.26 22.88 14.79
N PHE A 16 -20.97 21.75 14.78
CA PHE A 16 -21.65 21.27 13.57
C PHE A 16 -23.05 20.73 13.94
N PRO A 17 -24.12 21.11 13.22
CA PRO A 17 -25.48 20.83 13.63
C PRO A 17 -25.94 19.41 13.28
N ARG A 18 -26.62 18.76 14.22
CA ARG A 18 -27.39 17.53 14.02
C ARG A 18 -28.62 17.84 13.14
N HIS A 19 -28.64 17.34 11.91
CA HIS A 19 -29.89 17.25 11.14
C HIS A 19 -30.69 16.03 11.62
N ARG A 20 -31.85 16.29 12.23
CA ARG A 20 -32.94 15.31 12.39
C ARG A 20 -33.71 15.27 11.07
N THR A 21 -33.87 14.09 10.49
CA THR A 21 -34.90 13.82 9.47
C THR A 21 -36.11 13.18 10.16
N PRO A 22 -37.33 13.71 9.98
CA PRO A 22 -38.53 13.06 10.49
C PRO A 22 -39.05 12.01 9.50
N ASN A 23 -39.53 10.88 10.02
CA ASN A 23 -40.39 9.95 9.29
C ASN A 23 -41.73 10.62 8.96
N PRO A 24 -42.37 10.23 7.84
CA PRO A 24 -43.81 10.00 7.91
C PRO A 24 -44.26 8.69 7.24
N CYS A 25 -45.25 8.09 7.89
CA CYS A 25 -46.03 6.92 7.47
C CYS A 25 -47.27 7.38 6.63
N PRO A 26 -48.28 6.55 6.28
CA PRO A 26 -48.67 6.31 4.91
C PRO A 26 -50.05 6.88 4.51
N ARG A 27 -50.34 6.80 3.19
CA ARG A 27 -51.66 6.79 2.52
C ARG A 27 -52.45 8.12 2.36
N THR A 28 -52.99 8.22 1.13
CA THR A 28 -54.20 8.95 0.70
C THR A 28 -54.04 10.48 0.62
N THR A 29 -54.37 11.21 -0.46
CA THR A 29 -55.49 11.09 -1.42
C THR A 29 -55.12 11.99 -2.62
N ALA A 30 -54.96 11.45 -3.82
CA ALA A 30 -55.89 11.59 -4.96
C ALA A 30 -56.30 13.04 -5.30
N LEU A 31 -56.02 13.46 -6.54
CA LEU A 31 -57.06 13.80 -7.53
C LEU A 31 -56.40 14.34 -8.83
N LEU A 32 -56.75 13.67 -9.95
CA LEU A 32 -57.16 14.24 -11.25
C LEU A 32 -56.08 14.91 -12.12
N LEU A 33 -55.95 14.68 -13.43
CA LEU A 33 -56.64 14.01 -14.56
C LEU A 33 -55.58 14.05 -15.70
N ARG A 34 -55.52 13.28 -16.78
CA ARG A 34 -56.40 12.36 -17.52
C ARG A 34 -55.55 11.78 -18.65
N GLY A 35 -55.90 10.58 -19.10
CA GLY A 35 -55.73 10.13 -20.48
C GLY A 35 -54.50 9.24 -20.72
N LEU A 36 -54.61 7.99 -21.17
CA LEU A 36 -55.75 7.21 -21.65
C LEU A 36 -55.48 5.73 -21.32
N ARG A 37 -56.52 5.03 -20.87
CA ARG A 37 -56.52 3.63 -20.43
C ARG A 37 -57.14 2.75 -21.54
N GLN A 38 -56.52 1.59 -21.71
CA GLN A 38 -57.05 0.27 -22.09
C GLN A 38 -58.53 0.11 -22.48
N SER A 39 -58.75 -0.68 -23.53
CA SER A 39 -59.85 -1.65 -23.69
C SER A 39 -59.49 -2.47 -24.94
N THR A 40 -59.81 -3.74 -25.18
CA THR A 40 -60.59 -4.82 -24.54
C THR A 40 -60.39 -6.03 -25.47
N LEU A 41 -60.33 -7.25 -24.94
CA LEU A 41 -60.45 -8.49 -25.71
C LEU A 41 -61.73 -8.51 -26.58
N PRO A 42 -61.75 -9.28 -27.68
CA PRO A 42 -62.95 -10.02 -28.01
C PRO A 42 -62.71 -11.53 -28.08
N GLN A 43 -63.70 -12.24 -27.57
CA GLN A 43 -63.90 -13.67 -27.69
C GLN A 43 -64.26 -14.08 -29.13
N ARG A 44 -63.87 -15.32 -29.48
CA ARG A 44 -64.51 -16.28 -30.39
C ARG A 44 -65.24 -15.76 -31.64
N ALA A 45 -64.72 -16.16 -32.80
CA ALA A 45 -65.53 -16.56 -33.95
C ALA A 45 -65.05 -17.94 -34.44
N SER A 46 -65.82 -18.98 -34.13
CA SER A 46 -65.84 -20.23 -34.90
C SER A 46 -66.62 -19.97 -36.18
N PHE A 47 -66.11 -20.35 -37.36
CA PHE A 47 -66.85 -20.86 -38.54
C PHE A 47 -65.92 -20.90 -39.77
N PHE A 48 -65.34 -22.07 -40.07
CA PHE A 48 -65.58 -22.75 -41.36
C PHE A 48 -65.04 -24.17 -41.29
N SER A 49 -65.93 -25.12 -41.57
CA SER A 49 -65.65 -26.55 -41.76
C SER A 49 -65.37 -26.78 -43.23
N ARG A 50 -64.28 -27.48 -43.61
CA ARG A 50 -64.29 -28.38 -44.78
C ARG A 50 -63.07 -29.31 -44.84
N SER A 51 -63.38 -30.61 -44.69
CA SER A 51 -62.81 -31.83 -45.27
C SER A 51 -61.40 -31.84 -45.90
N GLY A 52 -60.65 -32.88 -45.56
CA GLY A 52 -59.72 -33.53 -46.49
C GLY A 52 -58.47 -34.08 -45.81
N GLY A 53 -58.33 -35.41 -45.78
CA GLY A 53 -57.21 -36.10 -45.15
C GLY A 53 -55.85 -35.89 -45.85
N GLY A 54 -54.78 -36.31 -45.17
CA GLY A 54 -53.45 -36.40 -45.74
C GLY A 54 -52.37 -36.34 -44.67
N ALA A 55 -51.73 -37.47 -44.42
CA ALA A 55 -50.59 -37.61 -43.52
C ALA A 55 -49.41 -36.71 -43.95
N GLY A 56 -48.79 -36.04 -42.98
CA GLY A 56 -47.60 -35.22 -43.18
C GLY A 56 -46.98 -34.87 -41.84
N GLY A 57 -46.28 -35.84 -41.23
CA GLY A 57 -45.57 -35.64 -39.97
C GLY A 57 -44.23 -34.96 -40.21
N ASP A 58 -44.21 -33.62 -40.22
CA ASP A 58 -42.97 -32.85 -40.27
C ASP A 58 -42.55 -32.38 -38.87
N GLY A 59 -41.67 -33.19 -38.30
CA GLY A 59 -40.54 -32.86 -37.42
C GLY A 59 -40.52 -31.53 -36.67
N TYR A 60 -40.96 -31.58 -35.40
CA TYR A 60 -40.32 -30.77 -34.36
C TYR A 60 -38.98 -31.43 -33.99
N LYS A 61 -37.88 -31.01 -34.63
CA LYS A 61 -36.54 -31.33 -34.14
C LYS A 61 -36.33 -30.59 -32.82
N SER A 62 -36.57 -31.29 -31.72
CA SER A 62 -36.10 -30.88 -30.39
C SER A 62 -34.59 -30.68 -30.48
N PHE A 63 -34.15 -29.46 -30.16
CA PHE A 63 -32.74 -29.11 -30.00
C PHE A 63 -32.20 -29.99 -28.87
N LYS A 64 -31.55 -31.11 -29.22
CA LYS A 64 -30.76 -31.88 -28.26
C LYS A 64 -29.61 -30.96 -27.87
N GLU A 65 -29.74 -30.31 -26.72
CA GLU A 65 -28.64 -29.63 -26.06
C GLU A 65 -27.48 -30.62 -25.94
N ASP A 66 -26.39 -30.32 -26.63
CA ASP A 66 -25.16 -31.12 -26.62
C ASP A 66 -24.51 -31.02 -25.24
N LYS A 67 -25.03 -31.75 -24.24
CA LYS A 67 -24.46 -31.86 -22.88
C LYS A 67 -22.98 -32.26 -22.88
N TRP A 68 -22.48 -32.84 -23.97
CA TRP A 68 -21.10 -33.26 -24.16
C TRP A 68 -20.10 -32.13 -24.48
N SER A 69 -20.55 -30.96 -24.96
CA SER A 69 -19.68 -29.77 -25.08
C SER A 69 -19.68 -28.99 -23.76
N ASP A 70 -20.85 -28.77 -23.17
CA ASP A 70 -21.03 -28.04 -21.91
C ASP A 70 -20.32 -28.72 -20.72
N GLN A 71 -20.33 -30.06 -20.66
CA GLN A 71 -19.63 -30.80 -19.61
C GLN A 71 -18.10 -30.86 -19.81
N ARG A 72 -17.61 -30.74 -21.05
CA ARG A 72 -16.16 -30.62 -21.35
C ARG A 72 -15.66 -29.21 -21.05
N ASP A 73 -16.44 -28.19 -21.38
CA ASP A 73 -16.14 -26.80 -21.04
C ASP A 73 -16.18 -26.56 -19.53
N SER A 74 -17.13 -27.15 -18.80
CA SER A 74 -17.13 -27.05 -17.34
C SER A 74 -15.96 -27.79 -16.68
N GLN A 75 -15.50 -28.92 -17.22
CA GLN A 75 -14.30 -29.59 -16.69
C GLN A 75 -13.00 -28.83 -16.99
N SER A 76 -12.83 -28.30 -18.20
CA SER A 76 -11.65 -27.51 -18.58
C SER A 76 -11.58 -26.20 -17.79
N VAL A 77 -12.71 -25.52 -17.59
CA VAL A 77 -12.81 -24.32 -16.75
C VAL A 77 -12.48 -24.64 -15.29
N ARG A 78 -13.00 -25.74 -14.73
CA ARG A 78 -12.68 -26.15 -13.34
C ARG A 78 -11.20 -26.50 -13.18
N LEU A 79 -10.60 -27.17 -14.16
CA LEU A 79 -9.17 -27.46 -14.18
C LEU A 79 -8.34 -26.17 -14.23
N ALA A 80 -8.71 -25.22 -15.10
CA ALA A 80 -8.04 -23.93 -15.21
C ALA A 80 -8.12 -23.13 -13.90
N VAL A 81 -9.29 -23.07 -13.27
CA VAL A 81 -9.48 -22.40 -11.97
C VAL A 81 -8.65 -23.07 -10.87
N ASN A 82 -8.65 -24.40 -10.80
CA ASN A 82 -7.86 -25.13 -9.81
C ASN A 82 -6.35 -24.93 -10.01
N LEU A 83 -5.87 -24.95 -11.26
CA LEU A 83 -4.47 -24.66 -11.58
C LEU A 83 -4.11 -23.23 -11.18
N PHE A 84 -4.98 -22.25 -11.42
CA PHE A 84 -4.76 -20.86 -11.02
C PHE A 84 -4.67 -20.71 -9.49
N ILE A 85 -5.55 -21.38 -8.73
CA ILE A 85 -5.55 -21.36 -7.26
C ILE A 85 -4.28 -21.99 -6.66
N ILE A 86 -3.66 -22.96 -7.34
CA ILE A 86 -2.45 -23.64 -6.84
C ILE A 86 -1.17 -22.94 -7.31
N VAL A 87 -1.11 -22.61 -8.60
CA VAL A 87 0.10 -22.06 -9.23
C VAL A 87 0.39 -20.66 -8.71
N LEU A 88 -0.64 -19.83 -8.48
CA LEU A 88 -0.42 -18.44 -8.09
C LEU A 88 0.17 -18.32 -6.66
N PRO A 89 -0.43 -18.88 -5.60
CA PRO A 89 0.19 -18.90 -4.27
C PRO A 89 1.50 -19.69 -4.24
N GLY A 90 1.58 -20.80 -4.97
CA GLY A 90 2.81 -21.60 -5.07
C GLY A 90 3.98 -20.80 -5.66
N SER A 91 3.73 -20.05 -6.74
CA SER A 91 4.73 -19.17 -7.35
C SER A 91 5.16 -18.04 -6.43
N PHE A 92 4.24 -17.48 -5.64
CA PHE A 92 4.54 -16.44 -4.67
C PHE A 92 5.43 -16.94 -3.53
N ILE A 93 5.14 -18.14 -2.99
CA ILE A 93 5.96 -18.77 -1.96
C ILE A 93 7.36 -19.08 -2.50
N LEU A 94 7.46 -19.59 -3.73
CA LEU A 94 8.75 -19.84 -4.38
C LEU A 94 9.53 -18.55 -4.60
N TYR A 95 8.88 -17.49 -5.07
CA TYR A 95 9.47 -16.16 -5.22
C TYR A 95 10.03 -15.66 -3.89
N TRP A 96 9.23 -15.73 -2.82
CA TRP A 96 9.68 -15.31 -1.50
C TRP A 96 10.90 -16.12 -1.05
N ALA A 97 10.81 -17.45 -1.11
CA ALA A 97 11.89 -18.32 -0.67
C ALA A 97 13.19 -18.07 -1.43
N ALA A 98 13.11 -17.75 -2.73
CA ALA A 98 14.26 -17.42 -3.57
C ALA A 98 14.93 -16.08 -3.22
N HIS A 99 14.21 -15.14 -2.58
CA HIS A 99 14.73 -13.82 -2.19
C HIS A 99 14.97 -13.68 -0.68
N LEU A 100 15.00 -14.81 0.04
CA LEU A 100 15.47 -14.84 1.42
C LEU A 100 16.99 -14.70 1.46
N ASP A 101 17.44 -13.65 2.13
CA ASP A 101 18.84 -13.36 2.38
C ASP A 101 19.13 -13.45 3.88
N ARG A 102 20.37 -13.77 4.25
CA ARG A 102 20.82 -13.73 5.64
C ARG A 102 21.56 -12.43 5.89
N SER A 103 21.15 -11.70 6.93
CA SER A 103 21.88 -10.51 7.36
C SER A 103 23.33 -10.87 7.70
N PRO A 104 24.33 -10.15 7.15
CA PRO A 104 25.74 -10.45 7.41
C PRO A 104 26.13 -10.18 8.87
N TYR A 105 25.45 -9.25 9.55
CA TYR A 105 25.77 -8.86 10.93
C TYR A 105 25.01 -9.66 11.98
N THR A 106 23.72 -9.91 11.76
CA THR A 106 22.84 -10.54 12.77
C THR A 106 22.49 -12.00 12.47
N GLY A 107 22.77 -12.49 11.25
CA GLY A 107 22.39 -13.85 10.82
C GLY A 107 20.88 -14.09 10.65
N ARG A 108 20.05 -13.06 10.90
CA ARG A 108 18.59 -13.10 10.75
C ARG A 108 18.21 -13.27 9.28
N LEU A 109 17.20 -14.10 9.03
CA LEU A 109 16.56 -14.19 7.72
C LEU A 109 15.75 -12.92 7.45
N ARG A 110 16.01 -12.31 6.30
CA ARG A 110 15.34 -11.13 5.81
C ARG A 110 15.03 -11.31 4.33
N MET A 111 14.00 -10.64 3.84
CA MET A 111 13.69 -10.65 2.42
C MET A 111 14.19 -9.36 1.80
N ILE A 112 15.11 -9.48 0.83
CA ILE A 112 15.59 -8.35 0.03
C ILE A 112 15.47 -8.78 -1.43
N ASP A 113 14.49 -8.25 -2.13
CA ASP A 113 14.27 -8.49 -3.56
C ASP A 113 14.99 -7.47 -4.45
N MET A 114 15.44 -6.35 -3.86
CA MET A 114 15.99 -5.23 -4.60
C MET A 114 17.51 -5.36 -4.79
N PRO A 115 18.01 -5.32 -6.04
CA PRO A 115 19.45 -5.26 -6.31
C PRO A 115 20.03 -3.92 -5.84
N VAL A 116 21.30 -3.96 -5.37
CA VAL A 116 22.01 -2.79 -4.85
C VAL A 116 22.03 -1.62 -5.85
N ALA A 117 22.18 -1.90 -7.15
CA ALA A 117 22.17 -0.87 -8.19
C ALA A 117 20.84 -0.10 -8.27
N GLN A 118 19.71 -0.80 -8.10
CA GLN A 118 18.40 -0.16 -8.06
C GLN A 118 18.23 0.67 -6.78
N GLU A 119 18.71 0.15 -5.66
CA GLU A 119 18.73 0.86 -4.37
C GLU A 119 19.48 2.19 -4.48
N GLN A 120 20.70 2.14 -5.02
CA GLN A 120 21.54 3.32 -5.28
C GLN A 120 20.88 4.30 -6.26
N ALA A 121 20.21 3.79 -7.30
CA ALA A 121 19.49 4.64 -8.25
C ALA A 121 18.37 5.43 -7.57
N MET A 122 17.57 4.78 -6.72
CA MET A 122 16.53 5.48 -5.93
C MET A 122 17.15 6.46 -4.95
N GLY A 123 18.24 6.08 -4.27
CA GLY A 123 19.00 6.97 -3.38
C GLY A 123 19.44 8.25 -4.10
N ARG A 124 19.95 8.16 -5.33
CA ARG A 124 20.31 9.33 -6.15
C ARG A 124 19.13 10.23 -6.47
N VAL A 125 17.97 9.66 -6.81
CA VAL A 125 16.76 10.44 -7.11
C VAL A 125 16.29 11.22 -5.87
N VAL A 126 16.25 10.56 -4.71
CA VAL A 126 15.89 11.20 -3.44
C VAL A 126 16.90 12.28 -3.06
N TYR A 127 18.19 12.00 -3.22
CA TYR A 127 19.27 12.94 -2.96
C TYR A 127 19.10 14.22 -3.79
N GLN A 128 18.95 14.10 -5.11
CA GLN A 128 18.74 15.23 -6.01
C GLN A 128 17.48 16.03 -5.65
N ARG A 129 16.39 15.36 -5.25
CA ARG A 129 15.18 16.03 -4.79
C ARG A 129 15.45 16.87 -3.55
N ILE A 130 16.19 16.37 -2.56
CA ILE A 130 16.52 17.13 -1.35
C ILE A 130 17.38 18.34 -1.68
N LEU A 131 18.41 18.15 -2.52
CA LEU A 131 19.28 19.25 -2.96
C LEU A 131 18.52 20.34 -3.74
N SER A 132 17.42 20.00 -4.40
CA SER A 132 16.57 20.96 -5.11
C SER A 132 15.66 21.78 -4.18
N GLN A 133 15.41 21.31 -2.96
CA GLN A 133 14.46 21.94 -2.03
C GLN A 133 15.09 23.02 -1.15
N ALA A 134 16.39 22.90 -0.86
CA ALA A 134 17.10 23.79 0.05
C ALA A 134 18.58 23.92 -0.32
N PRO A 135 19.20 25.08 -0.04
CA PRO A 135 20.60 25.31 -0.36
C PRO A 135 21.53 24.45 0.49
N VAL A 136 22.62 23.99 -0.11
CA VAL A 136 23.67 23.23 0.56
C VAL A 136 24.68 24.21 1.15
N LEU A 137 25.09 23.98 2.40
CA LEU A 137 26.17 24.74 3.01
C LEU A 137 27.50 24.42 2.34
N ALA A 138 28.31 25.46 2.12
CA ALA A 138 29.65 25.29 1.57
C ALA A 138 30.49 24.33 2.43
N GLN A 139 31.40 23.58 1.79
CA GLN A 139 32.29 22.65 2.50
C GLN A 139 33.26 23.35 3.47
N SER A 140 33.49 24.65 3.27
CA SER A 140 34.27 25.50 4.19
C SER A 140 33.51 25.87 5.48
N HIS A 141 32.20 25.68 5.53
CA HIS A 141 31.41 26.02 6.71
C HIS A 141 31.73 25.09 7.88
N ALA A 142 31.79 25.62 9.11
CA ALA A 142 32.15 24.85 10.31
C ALA A 142 31.26 23.59 10.49
N SER A 143 29.96 23.72 10.26
CA SER A 143 29.00 22.60 10.27
C SER A 143 29.34 21.50 9.26
N SER A 144 29.66 21.87 8.02
CA SER A 144 30.00 20.90 6.97
C SER A 144 31.32 20.18 7.29
N GLN A 145 32.29 20.90 7.85
CA GLN A 145 33.56 20.31 8.29
C GLN A 145 33.37 19.36 9.48
N LEU A 146 32.52 19.71 10.45
CA LEU A 146 32.18 18.84 11.58
C LEU A 146 31.54 17.54 11.08
N VAL A 147 30.47 17.65 10.28
CA VAL A 147 29.75 16.49 9.74
C VAL A 147 30.67 15.63 8.87
N THR A 148 31.52 16.23 8.04
CA THR A 148 32.47 15.49 7.21
C THR A 148 33.50 14.75 8.05
N ARG A 149 34.07 15.37 9.09
CA ARG A 149 35.04 14.70 10.00
C ARG A 149 34.42 13.51 10.70
N VAL A 150 33.24 13.71 11.31
CA VAL A 150 32.52 12.68 12.04
C VAL A 150 32.10 11.55 11.10
N GLY A 151 31.51 11.92 9.96
CA GLY A 151 31.07 10.99 8.93
C GLY A 151 32.21 10.13 8.38
N GLN A 152 33.37 10.72 8.08
CA GLN A 152 34.54 9.96 7.61
C GLN A 152 35.06 8.96 8.65
N ARG A 153 35.03 9.31 9.95
CA ARG A 153 35.41 8.37 11.01
C ARG A 153 34.44 7.20 11.09
N ILE A 154 33.14 7.46 10.97
CA ILE A 154 32.09 6.42 10.96
C ILE A 154 32.22 5.53 9.72
N ALA A 155 32.38 6.13 8.55
CA ALA A 155 32.59 5.41 7.28
C ALA A 155 33.83 4.51 7.32
N LYS A 156 34.91 4.97 7.96
CA LYS A 156 36.10 4.14 8.17
C LYS A 156 35.82 2.98 9.12
N ALA A 157 35.03 3.21 10.17
CA ALA A 157 34.69 2.20 11.16
C ALA A 157 33.69 1.15 10.65
N SER A 158 32.83 1.49 9.68
CA SER A 158 31.84 0.56 9.12
C SER A 158 32.46 -0.56 8.29
N GLY A 159 33.66 -0.36 7.74
CA GLY A 159 34.35 -1.35 6.90
C GLY A 159 33.77 -1.53 5.50
N GLU A 160 32.72 -0.77 5.15
CA GLU A 160 32.04 -0.85 3.86
C GLU A 160 32.66 0.11 2.84
N SER A 161 32.98 -0.42 1.64
CA SER A 161 33.52 0.35 0.53
C SER A 161 32.41 1.07 -0.26
N LEU A 162 31.66 1.95 0.40
CA LEU A 162 30.67 2.81 -0.23
C LEU A 162 31.26 4.19 -0.57
N PRO A 163 30.81 4.85 -1.65
CA PRO A 163 31.24 6.21 -2.00
C PRO A 163 30.53 7.25 -1.10
N TRP A 164 30.97 7.30 0.16
CA TRP A 164 30.40 8.18 1.19
C TRP A 164 30.52 9.65 0.81
N GLU A 165 29.39 10.34 0.76
CA GLU A 165 29.29 11.78 0.52
C GLU A 165 28.46 12.40 1.65
N PHE A 166 29.04 13.36 2.34
CA PHE A 166 28.40 14.06 3.45
C PHE A 166 28.08 15.48 3.03
N VAL A 167 26.80 15.85 3.12
CA VAL A 167 26.35 17.21 2.82
C VAL A 167 25.46 17.74 3.94
N VAL A 168 25.58 19.04 4.18
CA VAL A 168 24.72 19.76 5.12
C VAL A 168 23.80 20.67 4.34
N VAL A 169 22.50 20.48 4.51
CA VAL A 169 21.46 21.28 3.87
C VAL A 169 20.96 22.32 4.86
N ASP A 170 20.91 23.58 4.43
CA ASP A 170 20.42 24.66 5.28
C ASP A 170 18.90 24.66 5.34
N SER A 171 18.36 24.13 6.43
CA SER A 171 16.93 24.02 6.68
C SER A 171 16.69 23.95 8.19
N PRO A 172 15.64 24.61 8.72
CA PRO A 172 15.29 24.53 10.13
C PRO A 172 14.80 23.14 10.58
N GLN A 173 14.64 22.19 9.66
CA GLN A 173 14.23 20.82 9.98
C GLN A 173 15.28 20.12 10.85
N VAL A 174 14.80 19.44 11.89
CA VAL A 174 15.63 18.62 12.79
C VAL A 174 15.62 17.19 12.26
N ASN A 175 16.51 16.89 11.32
CA ASN A 175 16.61 15.55 10.73
C ASN A 175 18.04 15.26 10.21
N ALA A 176 18.34 13.99 10.01
CA ALA A 176 19.47 13.49 9.24
C ALA A 176 19.05 12.19 8.56
N MET A 177 19.63 11.89 7.39
CA MET A 177 19.31 10.66 6.68
C MET A 177 20.53 10.13 5.94
N CYS A 178 20.65 8.81 5.92
CA CYS A 178 21.62 8.11 5.08
C CYS A 178 20.88 7.38 3.96
N LEU A 179 21.04 7.88 2.74
CA LEU A 179 20.44 7.30 1.55
C LEU A 179 21.32 6.16 1.01
N PRO A 180 20.70 5.18 0.32
CA PRO A 180 21.43 4.13 -0.37
C PRO A 180 22.53 4.67 -1.30
N GLY A 181 23.66 3.97 -1.32
CA GLY A 181 24.83 4.40 -2.09
C GLY A 181 25.74 5.41 -1.38
N GLY A 182 25.61 5.53 -0.06
CA GLY A 182 26.53 6.32 0.77
C GLY A 182 26.28 7.82 0.75
N LYS A 183 25.07 8.28 0.39
CA LYS A 183 24.76 9.71 0.37
C LYS A 183 24.12 10.11 1.71
N VAL A 184 24.84 10.90 2.50
CA VAL A 184 24.41 11.32 3.83
C VAL A 184 24.03 12.80 3.81
N VAL A 185 22.80 13.09 4.22
CA VAL A 185 22.28 14.46 4.30
C VAL A 185 21.97 14.80 5.74
N VAL A 186 22.52 15.90 6.21
CA VAL A 186 22.26 16.45 7.55
C VAL A 186 21.61 17.82 7.41
N PHE A 187 20.54 18.08 8.15
CA PHE A 187 19.91 19.40 8.13
C PHE A 187 20.49 20.32 9.21
N SER A 188 20.67 21.61 8.89
CA SER A 188 21.25 22.59 9.81
C SER A 188 20.46 22.74 11.12
N GLY A 189 19.14 22.52 11.09
CA GLY A 189 18.28 22.48 12.28
C GLY A 189 18.66 21.41 13.30
N LEU A 190 19.10 20.22 12.86
CA LEU A 190 19.59 19.17 13.76
C LEU A 190 20.87 19.60 14.48
N LEU A 191 21.79 20.23 13.73
CA LEU A 191 23.05 20.70 14.30
C LEU A 191 22.84 21.82 15.32
N ARG A 192 21.89 22.72 15.07
CA ARG A 192 21.51 23.78 16.02
C ARG A 192 20.85 23.21 17.27
N LEU A 193 20.05 22.15 17.15
CA LEU A 193 19.44 21.49 18.32
C LEU A 193 20.49 20.92 19.27
N PHE A 194 21.58 20.36 18.73
CA PHE A 194 22.68 19.83 19.53
C PHE A 194 23.74 20.85 19.92
N ASP A 195 23.50 22.15 19.65
CA ASP A 195 24.49 23.22 19.84
C ASP A 195 25.85 22.87 19.21
N HIS A 196 25.82 22.24 18.04
CA HIS A 196 26.99 21.76 17.31
C HIS A 196 27.90 20.78 18.07
N ASN A 197 27.36 20.04 19.06
CA ASN A 197 28.10 19.02 19.79
C ASN A 197 28.46 17.83 18.88
N GLU A 198 29.76 17.57 18.73
CA GLU A 198 30.32 16.51 17.88
C GLU A 198 29.83 15.11 18.29
N GLU A 199 29.72 14.83 19.60
CA GLU A 199 29.34 13.51 20.12
C GLU A 199 27.88 13.19 19.79
N ALA A 200 26.98 14.16 20.00
CA ALA A 200 25.56 14.00 19.69
C ALA A 200 25.34 13.77 18.19
N VAL A 201 26.05 14.53 17.35
CA VAL A 201 26.01 14.34 15.89
C VAL A 201 26.56 12.97 15.50
N ALA A 202 27.64 12.52 16.14
CA ALA A 202 28.23 11.21 15.88
C ALA A 202 27.27 10.06 16.19
N VAL A 203 26.54 10.13 17.31
CA VAL A 203 25.55 9.09 17.68
C VAL A 203 24.44 9.00 16.62
N VAL A 204 23.88 10.14 16.20
CA VAL A 204 22.81 10.15 15.19
C VAL A 204 23.34 9.68 13.83
N LEU A 205 24.50 10.19 13.39
CA LEU A 205 25.08 9.77 12.12
C LEU A 205 25.47 8.30 12.10
N ALA A 206 25.96 7.76 13.22
CA ALA A 206 26.29 6.35 13.33
C ALA A 206 25.03 5.49 13.23
N HIS A 207 23.93 5.89 13.88
CA HIS A 207 22.64 5.23 13.77
C HIS A 207 22.13 5.19 12.32
N GLU A 208 22.14 6.33 11.63
CA GLU A 208 21.69 6.42 10.24
C GLU A 208 22.60 5.63 9.28
N CYS A 209 23.92 5.71 9.45
CA CYS A 209 24.87 4.95 8.63
C CYS A 209 24.71 3.44 8.85
N ALA A 210 24.45 3.00 10.09
CA ALA A 210 24.21 1.59 10.40
C ALA A 210 22.97 1.07 9.67
N HIS A 211 21.87 1.85 9.61
CA HIS A 211 20.69 1.46 8.83
C HIS A 211 20.98 1.32 7.34
N ALA A 212 21.77 2.23 6.77
CA ALA A 212 22.13 2.16 5.36
C ALA A 212 23.06 0.98 5.04
N VAL A 213 24.06 0.72 5.89
CA VAL A 213 24.95 -0.44 5.78
C VAL A 213 24.18 -1.75 5.95
N ALA A 214 23.25 -1.80 6.90
CA ALA A 214 22.36 -2.93 7.07
C ALA A 214 21.29 -3.05 5.98
N ARG A 215 21.20 -2.12 5.03
CA ARG A 215 20.18 -2.10 3.96
C ARG A 215 18.74 -2.19 4.50
N HIS A 216 18.48 -1.58 5.66
CA HIS A 216 17.19 -1.68 6.34
C HIS A 216 16.07 -1.16 5.42
N SER A 217 16.26 -0.03 4.73
CA SER A 217 15.26 0.51 3.79
C SER A 217 14.89 -0.48 2.67
N ALA A 218 15.84 -1.27 2.17
CA ALA A 218 15.57 -2.29 1.15
C ALA A 218 14.74 -3.44 1.72
N GLU A 219 15.03 -3.87 2.95
CA GLU A 219 14.22 -4.87 3.66
C GLU A 219 12.79 -4.38 3.91
N GLN A 220 12.61 -3.11 4.30
CA GLN A 220 11.28 -2.53 4.51
C GLN A 220 10.47 -2.50 3.21
N MET A 221 11.09 -2.15 2.09
CA MET A 221 10.43 -2.18 0.78
C MET A 221 10.06 -3.60 0.35
N GLY A 222 10.92 -4.58 0.58
CA GLY A 222 10.63 -5.98 0.33
C GLY A 222 9.41 -6.45 1.12
N PHE A 223 9.40 -6.19 2.43
CA PHE A 223 8.26 -6.51 3.30
C PHE A 223 6.96 -5.85 2.83
N LEU A 224 7.00 -4.56 2.46
CA LEU A 224 5.84 -3.84 1.93
C LEU A 224 5.30 -4.47 0.64
N ARG A 225 6.17 -4.78 -0.33
CA ARG A 225 5.77 -5.45 -1.58
C ARG A 225 5.11 -6.79 -1.31
N MET A 226 5.62 -7.51 -0.33
CA MET A 226 5.06 -8.77 0.10
C MET A 226 3.64 -8.60 0.65
N ILE A 227 3.35 -7.61 1.51
CA ILE A 227 1.97 -7.48 2.02
C ILE A 227 1.03 -7.01 0.92
N LEU A 228 1.49 -6.13 0.02
CA LEU A 228 0.72 -5.71 -1.16
C LEU A 228 0.42 -6.90 -2.09
N ALA A 229 1.37 -7.83 -2.26
CA ALA A 229 1.15 -9.04 -3.05
C ALA A 229 0.15 -10.00 -2.36
N VAL A 230 0.25 -10.17 -1.05
CA VAL A 230 -0.72 -10.96 -0.26
C VAL A 230 -2.11 -10.31 -0.33
N GLU A 231 -2.19 -8.99 -0.23
CA GLU A 231 -3.44 -8.23 -0.37
C GLU A 231 -4.07 -8.48 -1.75
N TRP A 232 -3.29 -8.32 -2.82
CA TRP A 232 -3.76 -8.58 -4.18
C TRP A 232 -4.26 -10.01 -4.33
N MET A 233 -3.55 -10.98 -3.74
CA MET A 233 -3.95 -12.38 -3.71
C MET A 233 -5.28 -12.60 -2.96
N LEU A 234 -5.44 -12.00 -1.77
CA LEU A 234 -6.69 -12.08 -1.00
C LEU A 234 -7.86 -11.47 -1.76
N HIS A 235 -7.64 -10.36 -2.46
CA HIS A 235 -8.66 -9.73 -3.29
C HIS A 235 -9.11 -10.62 -4.46
N VAL A 236 -8.16 -11.27 -5.14
CA VAL A 236 -8.44 -12.19 -6.26
C VAL A 236 -9.26 -13.40 -5.81
N PHE A 237 -8.96 -13.98 -4.64
CA PHE A 237 -9.59 -15.23 -4.20
C PHE A 237 -10.83 -15.06 -3.32
N PHE A 238 -10.85 -14.08 -2.42
CA PHE A 238 -11.85 -14.00 -1.36
C PHE A 238 -12.81 -12.81 -1.49
N GLN A 239 -12.54 -11.86 -2.39
CA GLN A 239 -13.34 -10.64 -2.59
C GLN A 239 -13.79 -9.96 -1.28
N VAL A 240 -12.90 -9.89 -0.28
CA VAL A 240 -13.18 -9.29 1.05
C VAL A 240 -12.52 -7.92 1.19
N PRO A 241 -13.15 -6.83 0.72
CA PRO A 241 -12.58 -5.48 0.77
C PRO A 241 -12.48 -4.88 2.18
N PHE A 242 -13.14 -5.48 3.18
CA PHE A 242 -13.07 -4.99 4.57
C PHE A 242 -11.75 -5.37 5.27
N VAL A 243 -11.22 -6.57 5.02
CA VAL A 243 -9.99 -7.06 5.67
C VAL A 243 -8.75 -6.34 5.13
N THR A 244 -8.77 -6.01 3.84
CA THR A 244 -7.60 -5.48 3.12
C THR A 244 -7.23 -4.07 3.55
N ASN A 245 -8.22 -3.19 3.74
CA ASN A 245 -7.98 -1.82 4.22
C ASN A 245 -7.43 -1.75 5.66
N TRP A 246 -7.79 -2.72 6.51
CA TRP A 246 -7.26 -2.80 7.88
C TRP A 246 -5.81 -3.30 7.90
N VAL A 247 -5.50 -4.34 7.12
CA VAL A 247 -4.14 -4.92 7.05
C VAL A 247 -3.13 -3.94 6.48
N THR A 248 -3.47 -3.21 5.41
CA THR A 248 -2.58 -2.20 4.82
C THR A 248 -2.35 -1.04 5.78
N SER A 249 -3.42 -0.54 6.42
CA SER A 249 -3.30 0.52 7.42
C SER A 249 -2.38 0.11 8.58
N PHE A 250 -2.49 -1.14 9.06
CA PHE A 250 -1.58 -1.67 10.07
C PHE A 250 -0.17 -1.91 9.53
N ALA A 251 0.01 -2.34 8.29
CA ALA A 251 1.33 -2.54 7.71
C ALA A 251 2.13 -1.24 7.55
N PHE A 252 1.47 -0.15 7.17
CA PHE A 252 2.08 1.18 7.14
C PHE A 252 2.29 1.78 8.54
N GLN A 253 1.45 1.41 9.51
CA GLN A 253 1.49 1.95 10.87
C GLN A 253 2.29 1.12 11.87
N LEU A 254 2.60 -0.15 11.59
CA LEU A 254 3.51 -0.94 12.41
C LEU A 254 4.90 -0.39 12.11
N PRO A 255 5.43 0.50 12.95
CA PRO A 255 6.83 0.85 12.81
C PRO A 255 7.55 -0.46 13.11
N PHE A 256 8.38 -0.91 12.18
CA PHE A 256 9.27 -2.05 12.37
C PHE A 256 9.75 -2.04 13.83
N SER A 257 9.21 -2.98 14.61
CA SER A 257 9.30 -2.94 16.08
C SER A 257 10.78 -2.85 16.46
N ARG A 258 11.11 -2.12 17.54
CA ARG A 258 12.47 -1.94 18.09
C ARG A 258 13.29 -3.25 18.21
N ASN A 259 12.64 -4.41 18.14
CA ASN A 259 13.28 -5.71 17.98
C ASN A 259 14.09 -5.90 16.67
N LEU A 260 13.97 -5.00 15.69
CA LEU A 260 14.81 -4.94 14.50
C LEU A 260 16.01 -3.98 14.67
N GLU A 261 16.09 -3.30 15.81
CA GLU A 261 17.17 -2.37 16.19
C GLU A 261 18.24 -3.03 17.08
N LEU A 262 18.08 -4.32 17.45
CA LEU A 262 18.99 -5.10 18.30
C LEU A 262 19.56 -6.32 17.56
#